data_AF-A0A936CHI7-F1
#
_entry.id   AF-A0A936CHI7-F1
#
_cell.length_a   1.000
_cell.length_b   1.000
_cell.length_c   1.000
_cell.angle_alpha   90.00
_cell.angle_beta   90.00
_cell.angle_gamma   90.00
#
_symmetry.space_group_name_H-M   'P 1'
#
loop_
_entity.id
_entity.type
_entity.pdbx_description
1 polymer ?
#
loop_
_entity_poly.entity_id
_entity_poly.type
_entity_poly.pdbx_seq_one_letter_code
_entity_poly.pdbx_strand_id
1 'polypeptide(L)'
;MRPARLLVTLYAALALLVPAAGAGAAEAWERFFTKGLGDYKAELADARAAGKKGLVFVYQQDPCPYCERMKARILSLPEVQKAYGAHFAAFSIDVRGSVEITDFAGRRTTEGRYAREALVRGAPALDFYDLEGRLLARVPGEIDDPKTFLALGDWIASGAHARQTFEQYRVARGLSGAPLKINVYKPANP
;
A
#
# COMPACT_ATOMS: atom_id res chain seq x y z
N MET A 1 3.10 -73.21 29.21
CA MET A 1 2.02 -72.76 28.30
C MET A 1 2.42 -71.41 27.71
N ARG A 2 2.51 -71.34 26.37
CA ARG A 2 2.66 -70.14 25.52
C ARG A 2 1.39 -69.23 25.62
N PRO A 3 1.30 -68.01 25.05
CA PRO A 3 2.26 -67.29 24.18
C PRO A 3 2.42 -65.77 24.46
N ALA A 4 3.42 -65.21 23.78
CA ALA A 4 3.54 -63.81 23.42
C ALA A 4 2.31 -63.25 22.66
N ARG A 5 1.93 -62.01 22.96
CA ARG A 5 1.22 -61.08 22.06
C ARG A 5 1.72 -59.67 22.42
N LEU A 6 2.73 -59.12 21.74
CA LEU A 6 2.54 -58.33 20.50
C LEU A 6 1.27 -57.49 20.59
N LEU A 7 1.42 -56.23 20.99
CA LEU A 7 0.65 -55.10 20.49
C LEU A 7 1.52 -53.86 20.67
N VAL A 8 2.47 -53.75 19.75
CA VAL A 8 3.11 -52.50 19.35
C VAL A 8 1.98 -51.55 18.97
N THR A 9 1.55 -50.68 19.87
CA THR A 9 0.74 -49.51 19.52
C THR A 9 1.64 -48.48 18.87
N LEU A 10 2.00 -48.77 17.63
CA LEU A 10 2.49 -47.81 16.65
C LEU A 10 1.34 -46.86 16.31
N TYR A 11 0.96 -45.98 17.24
CA TYR A 11 0.34 -44.72 16.82
C TYR A 11 1.48 -43.86 16.28
N ALA A 12 1.92 -44.24 15.07
CA ALA A 12 2.70 -43.36 14.22
C ALA A 12 1.95 -42.04 14.19
N ALA A 13 2.63 -41.01 14.67
CA ALA A 13 2.26 -39.63 14.48
C ALA A 13 2.06 -39.40 12.99
N LEU A 14 0.84 -39.60 12.50
CA LEU A 14 0.37 -38.99 11.28
C LEU A 14 0.05 -37.54 11.65
N ALA A 15 1.11 -36.81 12.00
CA ALA A 15 1.11 -35.36 11.95
C ALA A 15 0.75 -35.03 10.51
N LEU A 16 -0.48 -34.58 10.33
CA LEU A 16 -0.93 -33.95 9.11
C LEU A 16 0.08 -32.82 8.82
N LEU A 17 1.02 -33.09 7.90
CA LEU A 17 1.67 -32.08 7.11
C LEU A 17 0.57 -31.41 6.29
N VAL A 18 -0.16 -30.51 6.92
CA VAL A 18 -0.93 -29.50 6.20
C VAL A 18 0.12 -28.55 5.64
N PRO A 19 0.36 -28.54 4.32
CA PRO A 19 1.19 -27.49 3.76
C PRO A 19 0.43 -26.19 3.97
N ALA A 20 1.05 -25.23 4.65
CA ALA A 20 0.57 -23.86 4.77
C ALA A 20 0.68 -23.14 3.40
N ALA A 21 0.02 -23.68 2.38
CA ALA A 21 -0.10 -23.07 1.06
C ALA A 21 -1.20 -21.99 1.12
N GLY A 22 -0.92 -20.92 1.85
CA GLY A 22 -1.86 -19.80 2.02
C GLY A 22 -1.28 -18.59 2.74
N ALA A 23 -0.24 -18.77 3.55
CA ALA A 23 0.38 -17.68 4.31
C ALA A 23 1.20 -16.73 3.41
N GLY A 24 1.90 -17.26 2.41
CA GLY A 24 2.91 -16.48 1.67
C GLY A 24 2.39 -15.30 0.84
N ALA A 25 1.15 -15.35 0.34
CA ALA A 25 0.58 -14.24 -0.44
C ALA A 25 -0.08 -13.17 0.44
N ALA A 26 -0.70 -13.57 1.55
CA ALA A 26 -1.29 -12.66 2.54
C ALA A 26 -0.22 -11.90 3.34
N GLU A 27 1.00 -12.45 3.47
CA GLU A 27 2.13 -11.75 4.11
C GLU A 27 2.95 -10.91 3.10
N ALA A 28 2.93 -11.28 1.82
CA ALA A 28 3.79 -10.63 0.82
C ALA A 28 3.45 -9.15 0.62
N TRP A 29 2.16 -8.78 0.60
CA TRP A 29 1.75 -7.39 0.36
C TRP A 29 2.10 -6.45 1.54
N GLU A 30 2.19 -6.97 2.77
CA GLU A 30 2.55 -6.16 3.95
C GLU A 30 3.94 -5.54 3.80
N ARG A 31 4.84 -6.19 3.05
CA ARG A 31 6.19 -5.69 2.74
C ARG A 31 6.19 -4.42 1.89
N PHE A 32 5.07 -4.10 1.22
CA PHE A 32 4.90 -2.81 0.56
C PHE A 32 4.90 -1.65 1.57
N PHE A 33 4.37 -1.90 2.77
CA PHE A 33 4.17 -0.88 3.78
C PHE A 33 5.42 -0.68 4.65
N THR A 34 5.69 0.58 4.93
CA THR A 34 6.67 1.02 5.92
C THR A 34 6.07 0.80 7.31
N LYS A 35 6.89 0.29 8.23
CA LYS A 35 6.48 0.16 9.64
C LYS A 35 6.41 1.54 10.24
N GLY A 36 5.20 1.99 10.54
CA GLY A 36 4.93 3.31 11.08
C GLY A 36 4.49 3.29 12.54
N LEU A 37 4.60 4.45 13.19
CA LEU A 37 4.07 4.72 14.53
C LEU A 37 2.75 5.49 14.49
N GLY A 38 2.32 5.92 13.29
CA GLY A 38 1.11 6.70 13.12
C GLY A 38 1.26 8.18 13.48
N ASP A 39 2.49 8.72 13.56
CA ASP A 39 2.74 10.17 13.65
C ASP A 39 3.26 10.66 12.31
N TYR A 40 2.39 11.23 11.48
CA TYR A 40 2.74 11.53 10.10
C TYR A 40 3.80 12.64 9.95
N LYS A 41 3.99 13.49 10.97
CA LYS A 41 5.07 14.48 10.95
C LYS A 41 6.41 13.82 11.23
N ALA A 42 6.47 12.86 12.16
CA ALA A 42 7.65 12.05 12.39
C ALA A 42 7.97 11.17 11.16
N GLU A 43 6.96 10.55 10.56
CA GLU A 43 7.12 9.71 9.36
C GLU A 43 7.67 10.52 8.17
N LEU A 44 7.27 11.79 8.01
CA LEU A 44 7.88 12.71 7.03
C LEU A 44 9.34 13.01 7.33
N ALA A 45 9.70 13.18 8.60
CA ALA A 45 11.08 13.40 9.01
C ALA A 45 11.95 12.17 8.69
N ASP A 46 11.45 10.98 8.99
CA ASP A 46 12.13 9.71 8.67
C ASP A 46 12.24 9.49 7.16
N ALA A 47 11.17 9.77 6.40
CA ALA A 47 11.20 9.71 4.95
C ALA A 47 12.24 10.67 4.35
N ARG A 48 12.34 11.90 4.89
CA ARG A 48 13.36 12.88 4.48
C ARG A 48 14.77 12.37 4.81
N ALA A 49 15.00 11.85 6.01
CA ALA A 49 16.29 11.30 6.43
C ALA A 49 16.71 10.09 5.57
N ALA A 50 15.75 9.27 5.15
CA ALA A 50 15.96 8.13 4.26
C ALA A 50 16.05 8.49 2.76
N GLY A 51 16.07 9.78 2.41
CA GLY A 51 16.21 10.25 1.02
C GLY A 51 14.99 9.95 0.13
N LYS A 52 13.82 9.70 0.72
CA LYS A 52 12.58 9.49 -0.02
C LYS A 52 12.13 10.79 -0.71
N LYS A 53 11.22 10.67 -1.66
CA LYS A 53 10.55 11.77 -2.36
C LYS A 53 9.25 12.19 -1.68
N GLY A 54 8.68 11.35 -0.82
CA GLY A 54 7.42 11.64 -0.16
C GLY A 54 6.82 10.43 0.56
N LEU A 55 5.53 10.53 0.86
CA LEU A 55 4.72 9.44 1.41
C LEU A 55 3.69 8.97 0.40
N VAL A 56 3.28 7.70 0.49
CA VAL A 56 2.08 7.19 -0.19
C VAL A 56 1.16 6.55 0.85
N PHE A 57 -0.06 7.06 0.97
CA PHE A 57 -1.10 6.44 1.77
C PHE A 57 -1.97 5.57 0.88
N VAL A 58 -2.11 4.30 1.25
CA VAL A 58 -3.01 3.34 0.62
C VAL A 58 -4.21 3.18 1.54
N TYR A 59 -5.32 3.77 1.14
CA TYR A 59 -6.58 3.64 1.86
C TYR A 59 -7.23 2.31 1.52
N GLN A 60 -7.59 1.55 2.54
CA GLN A 60 -8.18 0.22 2.43
C GLN A 60 -9.28 0.01 3.48
N GLN A 61 -9.99 -1.12 3.41
CA GLN A 61 -10.96 -1.55 4.42
C GLN A 61 -11.23 -3.03 4.25
N ASP A 62 -11.69 -3.70 5.30
CA ASP A 62 -12.18 -5.07 5.21
C ASP A 62 -13.69 -5.14 5.52
N PRO A 63 -14.44 -6.01 4.82
CA PRO A 63 -14.08 -6.70 3.59
C PRO A 63 -14.10 -5.76 2.37
N CYS A 64 -13.15 -5.92 1.45
CA CYS A 64 -13.08 -5.14 0.20
C CYS A 64 -12.47 -5.95 -0.96
N PRO A 65 -13.28 -6.50 -1.89
CA PRO A 65 -12.77 -7.31 -2.99
C PRO A 65 -11.78 -6.58 -3.91
N TYR A 66 -11.94 -5.26 -4.07
CA TYR A 66 -11.05 -4.41 -4.86
C TYR A 66 -9.68 -4.24 -4.16
N CYS A 67 -9.70 -4.06 -2.84
CA CYS A 67 -8.51 -3.93 -2.02
C CYS A 67 -7.72 -5.25 -2.02
N GLU A 68 -8.41 -6.38 -1.87
CA GLU A 68 -7.80 -7.71 -1.90
C GLU A 68 -7.15 -8.03 -3.24
N ARG A 69 -7.77 -7.66 -4.36
CA ARG A 69 -7.16 -7.80 -5.69
C ARG A 69 -5.90 -6.95 -5.82
N MET A 70 -5.94 -5.69 -5.40
CA MET A 70 -4.78 -4.80 -5.46
C MET A 70 -3.64 -5.29 -4.57
N LYS A 71 -3.93 -5.75 -3.34
CA LYS A 71 -2.95 -6.39 -2.44
C LYS A 71 -2.29 -7.59 -3.13
N ALA A 72 -3.09 -8.51 -3.66
CA ALA A 72 -2.61 -9.76 -4.22
C ALA A 72 -1.86 -9.61 -5.56
N ARG A 73 -2.26 -8.66 -6.41
CA ARG A 73 -1.73 -8.53 -7.78
C ARG A 73 -0.72 -7.40 -7.98
N ILE A 74 -0.70 -6.43 -7.09
CA ILE A 74 0.16 -5.24 -7.21
C ILE A 74 1.09 -5.10 -6.01
N LEU A 75 0.53 -4.96 -4.81
CA LEU A 75 1.34 -4.62 -3.63
C LEU A 75 2.23 -5.78 -3.16
N SER A 76 1.88 -7.02 -3.50
CA SER A 76 2.67 -8.23 -3.26
C SER A 76 3.89 -8.37 -4.18
N LEU A 77 3.97 -7.62 -5.29
CA LEU A 77 4.99 -7.80 -6.31
C LEU A 77 6.34 -7.20 -5.87
N PRO A 78 7.45 -7.97 -5.86
CA PRO A 78 8.75 -7.47 -5.42
C PRO A 78 9.27 -6.27 -6.19
N GLU A 79 9.01 -6.18 -7.50
CA GLU A 79 9.39 -5.06 -8.34
C GLU A 79 8.64 -3.78 -7.98
N VAL A 80 7.36 -3.90 -7.59
CA VAL A 80 6.54 -2.79 -7.11
C VAL A 80 7.05 -2.32 -5.75
N GLN A 81 7.27 -3.24 -4.82
CA GLN A 81 7.83 -2.94 -3.50
C GLN A 81 9.19 -2.26 -3.59
N LYS A 82 10.07 -2.74 -4.47
CA LYS A 82 11.39 -2.14 -4.70
C LYS A 82 11.27 -0.73 -5.28
N ALA A 83 10.45 -0.54 -6.32
CA ALA A 83 10.32 0.75 -6.99
C ALA A 83 9.67 1.80 -6.08
N TYR A 84 8.57 1.46 -5.42
CA TYR A 84 7.90 2.36 -4.49
C TYR A 84 8.73 2.59 -3.24
N GLY A 85 9.30 1.55 -2.65
CA GLY A 85 10.17 1.66 -1.48
C GLY A 85 11.44 2.47 -1.74
N ALA A 86 11.91 2.62 -2.98
CA ALA A 86 13.01 3.52 -3.31
C ALA A 86 12.62 5.01 -3.25
N HIS A 87 11.34 5.33 -3.39
CA HIS A 87 10.86 6.70 -3.56
C HIS A 87 9.91 7.17 -2.45
N PHE A 88 9.19 6.28 -1.80
CA PHE A 88 8.14 6.63 -0.85
C PHE A 88 8.27 5.80 0.43
N ALA A 89 7.87 6.38 1.55
CA ALA A 89 7.40 5.60 2.68
C ALA A 89 5.89 5.39 2.52
N ALA A 90 5.46 4.13 2.57
CA ALA A 90 4.10 3.73 2.24
C ALA A 90 3.34 3.30 3.49
N PHE A 91 2.12 3.81 3.69
CA PHE A 91 1.30 3.48 4.87
C PHE A 91 -0.08 3.00 4.47
N SER A 92 -0.56 1.97 5.15
CA SER A 92 -1.92 1.47 5.02
C SER A 92 -2.81 2.26 5.98
N ILE A 93 -3.95 2.77 5.48
CA ILE A 93 -4.93 3.47 6.31
C ILE A 93 -6.26 2.74 6.19
N ASP A 94 -6.80 2.20 7.29
CA ASP A 94 -8.16 1.68 7.28
C ASP A 94 -9.17 2.83 7.35
N VAL A 95 -9.97 3.01 6.29
CA VAL A 95 -10.97 4.09 6.21
C VAL A 95 -12.11 3.93 7.23
N ARG A 96 -12.23 2.75 7.85
CA ARG A 96 -13.12 2.47 8.98
C ARG A 96 -12.36 2.27 10.30
N GLY A 97 -11.04 2.39 10.27
CA GLY A 97 -10.14 2.11 11.38
C GLY A 97 -10.33 3.05 12.57
N SER A 98 -10.19 2.46 13.76
CA SER A 98 -10.16 3.17 15.05
C SER A 98 -8.74 3.31 15.61
N VAL A 99 -7.71 2.88 14.87
CA VAL A 99 -6.31 3.08 15.25
C VAL A 99 -6.03 4.57 15.35
N GLU A 100 -5.46 4.98 16.48
CA GLU A 100 -5.11 6.37 16.76
C GLU A 100 -3.84 6.77 15.98
N ILE A 101 -3.90 7.92 15.34
CA ILE A 101 -2.82 8.54 14.58
C ILE A 101 -2.71 10.02 14.95
N THR A 102 -1.58 10.63 14.65
CA THR A 102 -1.33 12.06 14.71
C THR A 102 -1.10 12.56 13.28
N ASP A 103 -1.97 13.44 12.81
CA ASP A 103 -1.91 13.93 11.43
C ASP A 103 -0.76 14.92 11.19
N PHE A 104 -0.60 15.40 9.96
CA PHE A 104 0.44 16.36 9.60
C PHE A 104 0.34 17.71 10.36
N ALA A 105 -0.84 18.05 10.87
CA ALA A 105 -1.07 19.24 11.68
C ALA A 105 -0.85 19.01 13.19
N GLY A 106 -0.43 17.80 13.60
CA GLY A 106 -0.24 17.43 14.99
C GLY A 106 -1.54 17.10 15.73
N ARG A 107 -2.66 16.95 15.03
CA ARG A 107 -3.95 16.62 15.65
C ARG A 107 -4.05 15.11 15.85
N ARG A 108 -4.43 14.70 17.06
CA ARG A 108 -4.76 13.30 17.35
C ARG A 108 -6.11 12.93 16.76
N THR A 109 -6.14 11.83 16.01
CA THR A 109 -7.34 11.35 15.33
C THR A 109 -7.30 9.84 15.12
N THR A 110 -8.35 9.27 14.52
CA THR A 110 -8.31 7.88 14.06
C THR A 110 -8.08 7.81 12.57
N GLU A 111 -7.56 6.69 12.07
CA GLU A 111 -7.43 6.41 10.63
C GLU A 111 -8.72 6.69 9.86
N GLY A 112 -9.85 6.17 10.36
CA GLY A 112 -11.15 6.34 9.70
C GLY A 112 -11.65 7.79 9.73
N ARG A 113 -11.40 8.54 10.82
CA ARG A 113 -11.76 9.97 10.87
C ARG A 113 -10.87 10.79 9.94
N TYR A 114 -9.58 10.51 9.93
CA TYR A 114 -8.62 11.12 9.01
C TYR A 114 -9.02 10.89 7.54
N ALA A 115 -9.36 9.65 7.16
CA ALA A 115 -9.79 9.32 5.80
C ALA A 115 -11.06 10.09 5.37
N ARG A 116 -12.03 10.24 6.27
CA ARG A 116 -13.25 11.03 6.03
C ARG A 116 -12.96 12.52 5.86
N GLU A 117 -12.15 13.10 6.74
CA GLU A 117 -11.74 14.51 6.67
C GLU A 117 -10.93 14.79 5.40
N ALA A 118 -10.09 13.84 4.99
CA ALA A 118 -9.36 13.88 3.73
C ALA A 118 -10.28 13.69 2.50
N LEU A 119 -11.59 13.48 2.67
CA LEU A 119 -12.58 13.26 1.60
C LEU A 119 -12.31 12.00 0.76
N VAL A 120 -11.76 10.95 1.36
CA VAL A 120 -11.62 9.64 0.71
C VAL A 120 -13.00 8.97 0.68
N ARG A 121 -13.56 8.82 -0.53
CA ARG A 121 -14.96 8.36 -0.72
C ARG A 121 -15.09 6.85 -0.94
N GLY A 122 -13.99 6.14 -1.11
CA GLY A 122 -13.99 4.71 -1.39
C GLY A 122 -12.58 4.12 -1.33
N ALA A 123 -12.51 2.80 -1.20
CA ALA A 123 -11.27 2.05 -1.16
C ALA A 123 -11.24 0.97 -2.27
N PRO A 124 -10.06 0.66 -2.84
CA PRO A 124 -8.78 1.29 -2.51
C PRO A 124 -8.67 2.71 -3.07
N ALA A 125 -7.79 3.51 -2.46
CA ALA A 125 -7.37 4.80 -2.99
C ALA A 125 -5.92 5.08 -2.58
N LEU A 126 -5.21 5.86 -3.39
CA LEU A 126 -3.83 6.27 -3.13
C LEU A 126 -3.76 7.77 -2.97
N ASP A 127 -3.10 8.25 -1.93
CA ASP A 127 -2.68 9.64 -1.81
C ASP A 127 -1.17 9.72 -1.75
N PHE A 128 -0.60 10.57 -2.60
CA PHE A 128 0.82 10.87 -2.61
C PHE A 128 1.04 12.23 -1.96
N TYR A 129 1.92 12.28 -0.96
CA TYR A 129 2.31 13.50 -0.28
C TYR A 129 3.79 13.80 -0.54
N ASP A 130 4.16 15.08 -0.63
CA ASP A 130 5.57 15.48 -0.60
C ASP A 130 6.14 15.48 0.83
N LEU A 131 7.42 15.86 0.96
CA LEU A 131 8.10 15.92 2.25
C LEU A 131 7.63 17.09 3.14
N GLU A 132 6.82 18.00 2.61
CA GLU A 132 6.19 19.10 3.35
C GLU A 132 4.78 18.70 3.85
N GLY A 133 4.32 17.48 3.56
CA GLY A 133 2.99 17.00 3.94
C GLY A 133 1.88 17.52 3.04
N ARG A 134 2.21 18.07 1.87
CA ARG A 134 1.22 18.54 0.89
C ARG A 134 0.79 17.39 0.00
N LEU A 135 -0.52 17.24 -0.18
CA LEU A 135 -1.07 16.27 -1.12
C LEU A 135 -0.67 16.67 -2.55
N LEU A 136 -0.07 15.76 -3.30
CA LEU A 136 0.37 15.92 -4.68
C LEU A 136 -0.65 15.34 -5.66
N ALA A 137 -1.11 14.13 -5.39
CA ALA A 137 -2.05 13.42 -6.24
C ALA A 137 -2.90 12.46 -5.43
N ARG A 138 -4.18 12.33 -5.82
CA ARG A 138 -5.08 11.28 -5.37
C ARG A 138 -5.50 10.41 -6.55
N VAL A 139 -5.43 9.09 -6.35
CA VAL A 139 -5.89 8.08 -7.31
C VAL A 139 -6.98 7.23 -6.65
N PRO A 140 -8.27 7.52 -6.89
CA PRO A 140 -9.35 6.66 -6.43
C PRO A 140 -9.46 5.38 -7.25
N GLY A 141 -9.76 4.27 -6.58
CA GLY A 141 -10.02 2.98 -7.21
C GLY A 141 -8.81 2.05 -7.24
N GLU A 142 -9.06 0.80 -7.62
CA GLU A 142 -7.99 -0.18 -7.79
C GLU A 142 -7.19 0.10 -9.08
N ILE A 143 -5.91 -0.22 -9.02
CA ILE A 143 -5.06 -0.38 -10.20
C ILE A 143 -4.72 -1.88 -10.23
N ASP A 144 -4.90 -2.53 -11.37
CA ASP A 144 -4.69 -3.97 -11.53
C ASP A 144 -3.61 -4.33 -12.55
N ASP A 145 -3.04 -3.34 -13.24
CA ASP A 145 -1.88 -3.48 -14.13
C ASP A 145 -0.58 -3.02 -13.44
N PRO A 146 0.39 -3.93 -13.19
CA PRO A 146 1.67 -3.58 -12.56
C PRO A 146 2.47 -2.52 -13.31
N LYS A 147 2.43 -2.51 -14.66
CA LYS A 147 3.18 -1.53 -15.47
C LYS A 147 2.64 -0.12 -15.27
N THR A 148 1.32 0.02 -15.25
CA THR A 148 0.62 1.27 -14.95
C THR A 148 0.93 1.73 -13.52
N PHE A 149 0.92 0.82 -12.54
CA PHE A 149 1.26 1.17 -11.15
C PHE A 149 2.72 1.65 -10.99
N LEU A 150 3.67 0.99 -11.65
CA LEU A 150 5.08 1.40 -11.67
C LEU A 150 5.26 2.77 -12.34
N ALA A 151 4.60 2.98 -13.48
CA ALA A 151 4.65 4.27 -14.18
C ALA A 151 4.03 5.40 -13.35
N LEU A 152 2.98 5.13 -12.58
CA LEU A 152 2.37 6.11 -11.67
C LEU A 152 3.38 6.55 -10.61
N GLY A 153 4.06 5.61 -9.97
CA GLY A 153 5.10 5.90 -8.97
C GLY A 153 6.23 6.75 -9.56
N ASP A 154 6.71 6.40 -10.76
CA ASP A 154 7.76 7.14 -11.49
C ASP A 154 7.29 8.56 -11.89
N TRP A 155 6.06 8.71 -12.35
CA TRP A 155 5.48 10.02 -12.72
C TRP A 155 5.39 10.98 -11.52
N ILE A 156 5.04 10.46 -10.34
CA ILE A 156 5.03 11.24 -9.11
C ILE A 156 6.47 11.52 -8.64
N ALA A 157 7.31 10.50 -8.50
CA ALA A 157 8.66 10.59 -7.95
C ALA A 157 9.61 11.49 -8.79
N SER A 158 9.42 11.52 -10.11
CA SER A 158 10.17 12.39 -11.03
C SER A 158 9.68 13.85 -11.05
N GLY A 159 8.57 14.16 -10.38
CA GLY A 159 7.93 15.47 -10.45
C GLY A 159 7.25 15.77 -11.79
N ALA A 160 7.09 14.78 -12.67
CA ALA A 160 6.46 14.96 -13.98
C ALA A 160 4.97 15.37 -13.87
N HIS A 161 4.30 15.02 -12.78
CA HIS A 161 2.92 15.41 -12.48
C HIS A 161 2.68 16.93 -12.45
N ALA A 162 3.73 17.74 -12.22
CA ALA A 162 3.64 19.19 -12.27
C ALA A 162 3.57 19.75 -13.71
N ARG A 163 3.98 18.97 -14.72
CA ARG A 163 4.17 19.43 -16.11
C ARG A 163 3.26 18.76 -17.12
N GLN A 164 2.87 17.51 -16.88
CA GLN A 164 2.06 16.73 -17.82
C GLN A 164 1.12 15.78 -17.08
N THR A 165 0.00 15.44 -17.71
CA THR A 165 -0.94 14.45 -17.17
C THR A 165 -0.33 13.06 -17.16
N PHE A 166 -0.84 12.17 -16.31
CA PHE A 166 -0.40 10.78 -16.29
C PHE A 166 -0.67 10.06 -17.63
N GLU A 167 -1.77 10.43 -18.29
CA GLU A 167 -2.12 9.94 -19.63
C GLU A 167 -1.03 10.27 -20.67
N GLN A 168 -0.56 11.52 -20.69
CA GLN A 168 0.56 11.91 -21.54
C GLN A 168 1.84 11.14 -21.16
N TYR A 169 2.09 10.98 -19.86
CA TYR A 169 3.27 10.28 -19.35
C TYR A 169 3.35 8.81 -19.76
N ARG A 170 2.22 8.09 -19.68
CA ARG A 170 2.13 6.65 -19.95
C ARG A 170 2.13 6.37 -21.46
N VAL A 171 1.42 7.17 -22.25
CA VAL A 171 1.41 7.03 -23.72
C VAL A 171 2.79 7.27 -24.32
N ALA A 172 3.55 8.26 -23.82
CA ALA A 172 4.92 8.50 -24.24
C ALA A 172 5.88 7.32 -23.95
N ARG A 173 5.48 6.39 -23.07
CA ARG A 173 6.22 5.16 -22.71
C ARG A 173 5.64 3.91 -23.38
N GLY A 174 4.69 4.08 -24.30
CA GLY A 174 4.03 2.96 -24.99
C GLY A 174 3.11 2.13 -24.09
N LEU A 175 2.68 2.68 -22.95
CA LEU A 175 1.74 2.01 -22.05
C LEU A 175 0.30 2.28 -22.51
N SER A 176 -0.49 1.22 -22.63
CA SER A 176 -1.91 1.25 -22.98
C SER A 176 -2.76 0.76 -21.80
N GLY A 177 -4.09 0.88 -21.89
CA GLY A 177 -5.02 0.46 -20.84
C GLY A 177 -6.02 1.56 -20.46
N ALA A 178 -6.95 1.23 -19.57
CA ALA A 178 -7.95 2.19 -19.10
C ALA A 178 -7.29 3.41 -18.42
N PRO A 179 -7.80 4.63 -18.65
CA PRO A 179 -7.26 5.82 -18.00
C PRO A 179 -7.49 5.78 -16.49
N LEU A 180 -6.48 6.21 -15.74
CA LEU A 180 -6.63 6.41 -14.32
C LEU A 180 -7.34 7.74 -14.06
N LYS A 181 -8.31 7.71 -13.15
CA LYS A 181 -8.85 8.95 -12.58
C LYS A 181 -7.81 9.45 -11.59
N ILE A 182 -7.23 10.62 -11.84
CA ILE A 182 -6.22 11.22 -10.96
C ILE A 182 -6.56 12.68 -10.72
N ASN A 183 -6.65 13.05 -9.44
CA ASN A 183 -6.74 14.45 -9.03
C ASN A 183 -5.33 14.91 -8.66
N VAL A 184 -4.75 15.82 -9.44
CA VAL A 184 -3.46 16.45 -9.14
C VAL A 184 -3.72 17.74 -8.38
N TYR A 185 -2.99 17.93 -7.28
CA TYR A 185 -3.08 19.10 -6.43
C TYR A 185 -1.84 19.95 -6.65
N LYS A 186 -2.05 21.21 -7.02
CA LYS A 186 -0.96 22.18 -7.11
C LYS A 186 -0.71 22.77 -5.74
N PRO A 187 0.56 23.03 -5.36
CA PRO A 187 0.81 23.85 -4.18
C PRO A 187 0.06 25.18 -4.34
N ALA A 188 -0.55 25.65 -3.26
CA ALA A 188 -1.08 27.02 -3.23
C ALA A 188 0.08 27.96 -3.59
N ASN A 189 -0.16 28.89 -4.51
CA ASN A 189 0.81 29.93 -4.83
C ASN A 189 1.17 30.65 -3.52
N PRO A 190 2.47 30.90 -3.24
CA PRO A 190 2.87 31.63 -2.05
C PRO A 190 2.25 33.03 -1.99
#